data_AF-A0A835FKT9-F1
#
_entry.id   AF-A0A835FKT9-F1
#
_cell.length_a   1.000
_cell.length_b   1.000
_cell.length_c   1.000
_cell.angle_alpha   90.00
_cell.angle_beta   90.00
_cell.angle_gamma   90.00
#
_symmetry.space_group_name_H-M   'P 1'
#
loop_
_entity.id
_entity.type
_entity.pdbx_description
1 polymer ?
#
loop_
_entity_poly.entity_id
_entity_poly.type
_entity_poly.pdbx_seq_one_letter_code
_entity_poly.pdbx_strand_id
1 'polypeptide(L)'
;MGFPRRSADCAGYIAGRVDGSIYLGSTISGKVKVLDGASLESREVDIPTCIDTSKFTYRSVFTVVHGAGPGPTSPASTWIVHVRGEALEFFRHVRRGSGDGESSSSLWVLEHTIPKLSEAAGELIGYQEMKRVDWTGVSAIAVGDGAAVLSVKGCRGERKCLFSVAMDTKKLQVVPKEAYRRTMATFAYALPWPQFLRPCPTAS
;
A
#
# COMPACT_ATOMS: atom_id res chain seq x y z
N MET A 1 -38.66 -1.66 19.10
CA MET A 1 -37.71 -0.73 18.45
C MET A 1 -36.30 -1.18 18.79
N GLY A 2 -35.57 -1.73 17.83
CA GLY A 2 -34.17 -2.08 18.05
C GLY A 2 -33.32 -0.82 17.98
N PHE A 3 -32.56 -0.54 19.03
CA PHE A 3 -31.51 0.48 18.96
C PHE A 3 -30.58 0.11 17.79
N PRO A 4 -30.14 1.07 16.96
CA PRO A 4 -29.09 0.78 16.01
C PRO A 4 -27.89 0.30 16.82
N ARG A 5 -27.45 -0.94 16.56
CA ARG A 5 -26.19 -1.44 17.09
C ARG A 5 -25.17 -0.35 16.81
N ARG A 6 -24.58 0.22 17.87
CA ARG A 6 -23.38 1.05 17.73
C ARG A 6 -22.45 0.26 16.82
N SER A 7 -22.26 0.75 15.60
CA SER A 7 -21.15 0.32 14.75
C SER A 7 -19.95 0.42 15.68
N ALA A 8 -19.34 -0.72 16.00
CA ALA A 8 -18.06 -0.71 16.69
C ALA A 8 -17.21 0.34 15.98
N ASP A 9 -16.65 1.29 16.72
CA ASP A 9 -15.83 2.35 16.16
C ASP A 9 -14.73 1.70 15.32
N CYS A 10 -14.96 1.64 14.01
CA CYS A 10 -14.02 1.07 13.06
C CYS A 10 -12.84 2.04 13.06
N ALA A 11 -11.73 1.65 13.69
CA ALA A 11 -10.49 2.40 13.65
C ALA A 11 -9.99 2.49 12.20
N GLY A 12 -10.52 3.49 11.48
CA GLY A 12 -10.10 3.89 10.16
C GLY A 12 -8.83 4.72 10.24
N TYR A 13 -8.01 4.65 9.20
CA TYR A 13 -6.82 5.48 9.05
C TYR A 13 -6.72 5.96 7.62
N ILE A 14 -5.96 7.02 7.40
CA ILE A 14 -5.69 7.52 6.07
C ILE A 14 -4.68 6.58 5.40
N ALA A 15 -5.13 5.86 4.37
CA ALA A 15 -4.30 4.97 3.56
C ALA A 15 -3.44 5.77 2.57
N GLY A 16 -3.91 6.94 2.14
CA GLY A 16 -3.16 7.84 1.27
C GLY A 16 -4.06 8.85 0.56
N ARG A 17 -3.44 9.68 -0.28
CA ARG A 17 -4.13 10.63 -1.16
C ARG A 17 -3.57 10.51 -2.57
N VAL A 18 -4.43 10.26 -3.55
CA VAL A 18 -4.08 10.12 -4.98
C VAL A 18 -5.26 10.60 -5.84
N ASP A 19 -4.99 11.15 -7.02
CA ASP A 19 -6.00 11.59 -7.99
C ASP A 19 -7.00 12.61 -7.41
N GLY A 20 -6.52 13.47 -6.51
CA GLY A 20 -7.35 14.42 -5.77
C GLY A 20 -8.22 13.80 -4.67
N SER A 21 -8.30 12.48 -4.57
CA SER A 21 -9.13 11.73 -3.61
C SER A 21 -8.34 11.29 -2.37
N ILE A 22 -9.03 11.13 -1.24
CA ILE A 22 -8.48 10.60 0.02
C ILE A 22 -8.98 9.17 0.20
N TYR A 23 -8.07 8.25 0.48
CA TYR A 23 -8.37 6.85 0.72
C TYR A 23 -8.28 6.54 2.22
N LEU A 24 -9.32 5.91 2.76
CA LEU A 24 -9.46 5.53 4.15
C LEU A 24 -9.47 4.01 4.25
N GLY A 25 -8.47 3.45 4.94
CA GLY A 25 -8.38 2.02 5.19
C GLY A 25 -9.06 1.64 6.50
N SER A 26 -9.75 0.51 6.52
CA SER A 26 -10.26 -0.12 7.75
C SER A 26 -9.36 -1.29 8.13
N THR A 27 -8.77 -1.22 9.32
CA THR A 27 -7.87 -2.28 9.82
C THR A 27 -8.58 -3.58 10.17
N ILE A 28 -9.89 -3.50 10.41
CA ILE A 28 -10.73 -4.61 10.88
C ILE A 28 -11.49 -5.24 9.73
N SER A 29 -12.10 -4.42 8.85
CA SER A 29 -12.97 -4.96 7.81
C SER A 29 -12.24 -5.31 6.51
N GLY A 30 -10.96 -4.92 6.37
CA GLY A 30 -10.24 -5.10 5.11
C GLY A 30 -10.84 -4.30 3.95
N LYS A 31 -11.58 -3.23 4.26
CA LYS A 31 -12.28 -2.39 3.26
C LYS A 31 -11.57 -1.05 3.12
N VAL A 32 -11.64 -0.51 1.92
CA VAL A 32 -11.15 0.84 1.61
C VAL A 32 -12.33 1.70 1.21
N LYS A 33 -12.41 2.90 1.80
CA LYS A 33 -13.35 3.95 1.38
C LYS A 33 -12.58 5.06 0.68
N VAL A 34 -13.21 5.68 -0.29
CA VAL A 34 -12.67 6.82 -1.04
C VAL A 34 -13.56 8.01 -0.80
N LEU A 35 -12.96 9.12 -0.39
CA LEU A 35 -13.57 10.43 -0.38
C LEU A 35 -13.07 11.17 -1.61
N ASP A 36 -13.96 11.40 -2.57
CA ASP A 36 -13.64 12.13 -3.79
C ASP A 36 -13.42 13.61 -3.49
N GLY A 37 -12.33 14.17 -4.00
CA GLY A 37 -11.94 15.55 -3.66
C GLY A 37 -12.81 16.62 -4.33
N ALA A 38 -13.48 16.29 -5.44
CA ALA A 38 -14.28 17.24 -6.20
C ALA A 38 -15.73 17.29 -5.71
N SER A 39 -16.33 16.12 -5.51
CA SER A 39 -17.72 15.97 -5.05
C SER A 39 -17.88 15.91 -3.53
N LEU A 40 -16.79 15.63 -2.80
CA LEU A 40 -16.81 15.31 -1.36
C LEU A 40 -17.70 14.11 -1.00
N GLU A 41 -18.03 13.28 -1.99
CA GLU A 41 -18.80 12.06 -1.76
C GLU A 41 -17.90 10.91 -1.33
N SER A 42 -18.38 10.13 -0.36
CA SER A 42 -17.69 8.92 0.09
C SER A 42 -18.26 7.69 -0.59
N ARG A 43 -17.39 6.85 -1.17
CA ARG A 43 -17.76 5.54 -1.74
C ARG A 43 -16.89 4.43 -1.17
N GLU A 44 -17.47 3.24 -1.05
CA GLU A 44 -16.70 2.04 -0.74
C GLU A 44 -16.03 1.52 -2.01
N VAL A 45 -14.82 0.98 -1.88
CA VAL A 45 -14.07 0.40 -2.98
C VAL A 45 -14.18 -1.11 -2.90
N ASP A 46 -14.69 -1.72 -3.95
CA ASP A 46 -14.63 -3.17 -4.13
C ASP A 46 -13.23 -3.57 -4.59
N ILE A 47 -12.49 -4.23 -3.71
CA ILE A 47 -11.14 -4.73 -3.98
C ILE A 47 -11.20 -6.27 -4.03
N PRO A 48 -10.84 -6.91 -5.16
CA PRO A 48 -10.86 -8.36 -5.27
C PRO A 48 -9.65 -8.96 -4.53
N THR A 49 -9.73 -9.07 -3.20
CA THR A 49 -8.66 -9.68 -2.39
C THR A 49 -8.67 -11.20 -2.51
N CYS A 50 -7.50 -11.78 -2.73
CA CYS A 50 -7.25 -13.21 -2.67
C CYS A 50 -6.89 -13.67 -1.25
N ILE A 51 -6.60 -12.74 -0.33
CA ILE A 51 -6.30 -13.08 1.06
C ILE A 51 -7.61 -13.26 1.84
N ASP A 52 -7.89 -14.51 2.24
CA ASP A 52 -9.09 -14.92 2.99
C ASP A 52 -9.32 -14.09 4.26
N THR A 53 -10.20 -13.09 4.20
CA THR A 53 -10.48 -12.14 5.30
C THR A 53 -11.00 -12.84 6.54
N SER A 54 -11.77 -13.92 6.40
CA SER A 54 -12.42 -14.63 7.51
C SER A 54 -11.44 -15.18 8.58
N LYS A 55 -10.19 -15.45 8.20
CA LYS A 55 -9.12 -15.93 9.10
C LYS A 55 -8.49 -14.79 9.94
N PHE A 56 -9.32 -13.92 10.52
CA PHE A 56 -8.90 -12.68 11.20
C PHE A 56 -8.09 -12.92 12.48
N THR A 57 -6.76 -12.95 12.37
CA THR A 57 -5.84 -12.79 13.51
C THR A 57 -4.85 -11.63 13.35
N TYR A 58 -4.72 -11.05 12.15
CA TYR A 58 -3.73 -10.02 11.82
C TYR A 58 -4.35 -8.75 11.25
N ARG A 59 -3.69 -7.61 11.52
CA ARG A 59 -4.11 -6.27 11.08
C ARG A 59 -3.98 -6.12 9.57
N SER A 60 -5.06 -5.75 8.87
CA SER A 60 -5.02 -5.38 7.46
C SER A 60 -4.60 -3.92 7.31
N VAL A 61 -3.62 -3.64 6.45
CA VAL A 61 -3.12 -2.29 6.18
C VAL A 61 -3.11 -2.06 4.68
N PHE A 62 -3.69 -0.95 4.24
CA PHE A 62 -3.76 -0.47 2.89
C PHE A 62 -2.94 0.79 2.79
N THR A 63 -2.28 0.98 1.67
CA THR A 63 -1.74 2.28 1.30
C THR A 63 -1.98 2.54 -0.17
N VAL A 64 -2.12 3.82 -0.52
CA VAL A 64 -2.45 4.20 -1.90
C VAL A 64 -1.30 4.98 -2.50
N VAL A 65 -0.83 4.50 -3.65
CA VAL A 65 0.39 4.91 -4.33
C VAL A 65 0.09 5.43 -5.71
N HIS A 66 0.70 6.57 -6.05
CA HIS A 66 0.75 7.06 -7.41
C HIS A 66 1.92 6.36 -8.10
N GLY A 67 1.64 5.53 -9.10
CA GLY A 67 2.65 4.81 -9.88
C GLY A 67 3.28 5.73 -10.91
N ALA A 68 4.55 5.53 -11.23
CA ALA A 68 5.16 6.23 -12.34
C ALA A 68 4.40 5.89 -13.64
N GLY A 69 3.99 6.91 -14.40
CA GLY A 69 3.41 6.69 -15.72
C GLY A 69 4.45 6.02 -16.64
N PRO A 70 4.03 5.22 -17.63
CA PRO A 70 4.95 4.62 -18.60
C PRO A 70 5.67 5.64 -19.50
N GLY A 71 5.39 6.94 -19.34
CA GLY A 71 6.08 8.05 -19.98
C GLY A 71 5.70 9.39 -19.32
N PRO A 72 6.40 10.49 -19.65
CA PRO A 72 6.18 11.81 -19.04
C PRO A 72 4.78 12.40 -19.31
N THR A 73 4.06 11.86 -20.28
CA THR A 73 2.72 12.30 -20.70
C THR A 73 1.62 11.31 -20.35
N SER A 74 1.94 10.12 -19.84
CA SER A 74 0.92 9.15 -19.43
C SER A 74 0.41 9.49 -18.04
N PRO A 75 -0.92 9.46 -17.81
CA PRO A 75 -1.45 9.60 -16.47
C PRO A 75 -0.84 8.50 -15.61
N ALA A 76 -0.29 8.91 -14.48
CA ALA A 76 0.30 7.99 -13.53
C ALA A 76 -0.76 6.99 -13.05
N SER A 77 -0.37 5.73 -12.96
CA SER A 77 -1.30 4.66 -12.59
C SER A 77 -1.52 4.67 -11.09
N THR A 78 -2.75 4.61 -10.61
CA THR A 78 -3.03 4.58 -9.18
C THR A 78 -3.03 3.15 -8.65
N TRP A 79 -2.44 2.93 -7.48
CA TRP A 79 -2.27 1.61 -6.88
C TRP A 79 -2.77 1.59 -5.44
N ILE A 80 -3.34 0.46 -5.02
CA ILE A 80 -3.52 0.11 -3.61
C ILE A 80 -2.56 -1.03 -3.31
N VAL A 81 -1.75 -0.85 -2.27
CA VAL A 81 -0.91 -1.90 -1.69
C VAL A 81 -1.60 -2.36 -0.42
N HIS A 82 -1.95 -3.63 -0.35
CA HIS A 82 -2.57 -4.24 0.81
C HIS A 82 -1.59 -5.20 1.47
N VAL A 83 -1.31 -4.94 2.74
CA VAL A 83 -0.46 -5.74 3.61
C VAL A 83 -1.37 -6.46 4.61
N ARG A 84 -1.18 -7.78 4.74
CA ARG A 84 -1.84 -8.56 5.77
C ARG A 84 -0.95 -9.69 6.25
N GLY A 85 -0.47 -9.55 7.49
CA GLY A 85 0.57 -10.43 8.00
C GLY A 85 1.78 -10.39 7.08
N GLU A 86 2.19 -11.55 6.55
CA GLU A 86 3.29 -11.65 5.58
C GLU A 86 2.85 -11.49 4.13
N ALA A 87 1.55 -11.44 3.86
CA ALA A 87 1.05 -11.34 2.50
C ALA A 87 0.97 -9.88 2.03
N LEU A 88 1.30 -9.65 0.77
CA LEU A 88 1.28 -8.36 0.11
C LEU A 88 0.54 -8.47 -1.23
N GLU A 89 -0.50 -7.66 -1.43
CA GLU A 89 -1.26 -7.59 -2.68
C GLU A 89 -1.11 -6.19 -3.31
N PHE A 90 -1.05 -6.17 -4.63
CA PHE A 90 -0.94 -4.95 -5.43
C PHE A 90 -2.13 -4.84 -6.36
N PHE A 91 -2.97 -3.85 -6.13
CA PHE A 91 -4.13 -3.56 -6.95
C PHE A 91 -3.88 -2.34 -7.81
N ARG A 92 -4.10 -2.46 -9.11
CA ARG A 92 -4.06 -1.32 -10.02
C ARG A 92 -5.47 -0.78 -10.24
N HIS A 93 -5.59 0.53 -10.23
CA HIS A 93 -6.79 1.22 -10.68
C HIS A 93 -6.80 1.26 -12.21
N VAL A 94 -7.78 0.60 -12.81
CA VAL A 94 -7.99 0.61 -14.26
C VAL A 94 -9.20 1.48 -14.55
N ARG A 95 -8.94 2.62 -15.21
CA ARG A 95 -9.99 3.51 -15.70
C ARG A 95 -10.38 3.04 -17.10
N ARG A 96 -11.56 2.43 -17.25
CA ARG A 96 -12.07 2.08 -18.58
C ARG A 96 -12.45 3.38 -19.29
N GLY A 97 -11.90 3.59 -20.49
CA GLY A 97 -12.20 4.77 -21.29
C GLY A 97 -13.69 4.85 -21.62
N SER A 98 -14.25 6.05 -21.54
CA SER A 98 -15.61 6.37 -21.99
C SER A 98 -15.67 6.39 -23.51
N GLY A 99 -15.72 5.21 -24.12
CA GLY A 99 -16.37 5.04 -25.42
C GLY A 99 -17.83 4.71 -25.16
N ASP A 100 -18.73 5.59 -25.58
CA ASP A 100 -20.18 5.40 -25.59
C ASP A 100 -20.91 5.43 -24.24
N GLY A 101 -21.11 6.63 -23.69
CA GLY A 101 -22.30 7.03 -22.90
C GLY A 101 -22.67 6.25 -21.62
N GLU A 102 -21.98 5.17 -21.28
CA GLU A 102 -22.29 4.28 -20.19
C GLU A 102 -21.26 4.49 -19.07
N SER A 103 -21.78 4.67 -17.85
CA SER A 103 -21.03 4.99 -16.63
C SER A 103 -19.62 4.41 -16.62
N SER A 104 -18.62 5.29 -16.51
CA SER A 104 -17.21 4.91 -16.42
C SER A 104 -17.02 3.93 -15.24
N SER A 105 -16.99 2.63 -15.53
CA SER A 105 -16.69 1.61 -14.53
C SER A 105 -15.19 1.62 -14.29
N SER A 106 -14.79 2.31 -13.23
CA SER A 106 -13.46 2.18 -12.66
C SER A 106 -13.39 0.89 -11.86
N LEU A 107 -12.40 0.05 -12.14
CA LEU A 107 -12.22 -1.24 -11.47
C LEU A 107 -10.82 -1.32 -10.85
N TRP A 108 -10.75 -1.99 -9.71
CA TRP A 108 -9.48 -2.40 -9.10
C TRP A 108 -9.16 -3.82 -9.53
N VAL A 109 -7.97 -3.99 -10.10
CA VAL A 109 -7.49 -5.28 -10.59
C VAL A 109 -6.31 -5.71 -9.73
N LEU A 110 -6.38 -6.92 -9.17
CA LEU A 110 -5.22 -7.54 -8.53
C LEU A 110 -4.19 -7.86 -9.62
N GLU A 111 -3.05 -7.18 -9.61
CA GLU A 111 -1.99 -7.44 -10.59
C GLU A 111 -0.92 -8.39 -10.06
N HIS A 112 -0.63 -8.34 -8.76
CA HIS A 112 0.44 -9.14 -8.19
C HIS A 112 0.19 -9.46 -6.71
N THR A 113 0.72 -10.58 -6.26
CA THR A 113 0.67 -11.01 -4.86
C THR A 113 2.01 -11.61 -4.45
N ILE A 114 2.47 -11.27 -3.25
CA ILE A 114 3.58 -11.92 -2.58
C ILE A 114 3.00 -12.56 -1.31
N PRO A 115 2.75 -13.88 -1.32
CA PRO A 115 2.07 -14.55 -0.21
C PRO A 115 2.88 -14.59 1.09
N LYS A 116 4.22 -14.60 0.97
CA LYS A 116 5.16 -14.71 2.08
C LYS A 116 6.33 -13.74 1.89
N LEU A 117 6.22 -12.58 2.53
CA LEU A 117 7.24 -11.54 2.49
C LEU A 117 8.56 -12.00 3.12
N SER A 118 8.52 -12.91 4.10
CA SER A 118 9.71 -13.46 4.76
C SER A 118 10.61 -14.23 3.79
N GLU A 119 10.01 -15.10 2.97
CA GLU A 119 10.70 -15.85 1.92
C GLU A 119 11.25 -14.90 0.84
N ALA A 120 10.41 -13.98 0.32
CA ALA A 120 10.83 -13.01 -0.69
C ALA A 120 11.96 -12.09 -0.20
N ALA A 121 11.97 -11.73 1.09
CA ALA A 121 13.03 -10.91 1.67
C ALA A 121 14.34 -11.69 1.86
N GLY A 122 14.26 -12.99 2.15
CA GLY A 122 15.42 -13.87 2.30
C GLY A 122 16.32 -13.93 1.06
N GLU A 123 15.75 -13.68 -0.12
CA GLU A 123 16.45 -13.68 -1.40
C GLU A 123 17.10 -12.32 -1.74
N LEU A 124 16.84 -11.27 -0.96
CA LEU A 124 17.32 -9.93 -1.27
C LEU A 124 18.77 -9.70 -0.84
N ILE A 125 19.56 -9.13 -1.74
CA ILE A 125 20.92 -8.68 -1.44
C ILE A 125 20.88 -7.61 -0.34
N GLY A 126 21.72 -7.79 0.68
CA GLY A 126 21.78 -6.89 1.84
C GLY A 126 20.74 -7.20 2.93
N TYR A 127 19.86 -8.18 2.70
CA TYR A 127 19.08 -8.76 3.78
C TYR A 127 19.98 -9.67 4.61
N GLN A 128 20.28 -9.25 5.83
CA GLN A 128 20.85 -10.15 6.83
C GLN A 128 19.70 -10.74 7.63
N GLU A 129 19.71 -12.06 7.84
CA GLU A 129 18.70 -12.76 8.61
C GLU A 129 18.55 -12.10 9.99
N MET A 130 17.52 -11.27 10.12
CA MET A 130 17.33 -10.47 11.31
C MET A 130 16.64 -11.36 12.35
N LYS A 131 17.41 -11.83 13.33
CA LYS A 131 16.84 -12.54 14.49
C LYS A 131 15.73 -11.68 15.09
N ARG A 132 14.54 -12.27 15.28
CA ARG A 132 13.35 -11.66 15.94
C ARG A 132 12.62 -10.58 15.13
N VAL A 133 12.40 -10.84 13.84
CA VAL A 133 11.44 -10.08 13.02
C VAL A 133 10.03 -10.61 13.26
N ASP A 134 9.09 -9.70 13.44
CA ASP A 134 7.67 -9.99 13.45
C ASP A 134 7.07 -9.62 12.08
N TRP A 135 7.02 -10.62 11.21
CA TRP A 135 6.42 -10.49 9.88
C TRP A 135 4.90 -10.33 9.91
N THR A 136 4.27 -10.44 11.08
CA THR A 136 2.86 -10.15 11.24
C THR A 136 2.61 -8.64 11.49
N GLY A 137 3.65 -7.91 11.86
CA GLY A 137 3.64 -6.47 12.14
C GLY A 137 4.11 -5.59 10.99
N VAL A 138 3.89 -6.00 9.73
CA VAL A 138 4.26 -5.21 8.54
C VAL A 138 3.27 -4.06 8.34
N SER A 139 3.78 -2.88 8.03
CA SER A 139 2.98 -1.69 7.73
C SER A 139 3.57 -0.93 6.57
N ALA A 140 2.75 -0.42 5.66
CA ALA A 140 3.23 0.57 4.70
C ALA A 140 3.30 1.95 5.39
N ILE A 141 4.44 2.63 5.31
CA ILE A 141 4.72 3.84 6.11
C ILE A 141 5.08 5.08 5.30
N ALA A 142 5.43 4.91 4.03
CA ALA A 142 5.70 6.01 3.12
C ALA A 142 5.34 5.59 1.69
N VAL A 143 4.83 6.56 0.95
CA VAL A 143 4.38 6.39 -0.42
C VAL A 143 4.77 7.62 -1.20
N GLY A 144 5.29 7.43 -2.40
CA GLY A 144 5.55 8.50 -3.35
C GLY A 144 5.40 7.99 -4.77
N ASP A 145 5.81 8.80 -5.75
CA ASP A 145 5.70 8.44 -7.16
C ASP A 145 6.51 7.18 -7.49
N GLY A 146 5.80 6.10 -7.84
CA GLY A 146 6.36 4.87 -8.38
C GLY A 146 6.83 3.84 -7.36
N ALA A 147 6.73 4.09 -6.05
CA ALA A 147 7.15 3.11 -5.05
C ALA A 147 6.34 3.17 -3.75
N ALA A 148 6.46 2.13 -2.92
CA ALA A 148 5.96 2.11 -1.55
C ALA A 148 7.06 1.61 -0.60
N VAL A 149 7.02 2.08 0.65
CA VAL A 149 7.94 1.62 1.70
C VAL A 149 7.18 0.85 2.77
N LEU A 150 7.59 -0.39 2.96
CA LEU A 150 7.12 -1.29 3.99
C LEU A 150 8.06 -1.24 5.20
N SER A 151 7.47 -1.17 6.38
CA SER A 151 8.15 -1.22 7.66
C SER A 151 7.78 -2.50 8.38
N VAL A 152 8.79 -3.30 8.68
CA VAL A 152 8.64 -4.52 9.47
C VAL A 152 9.16 -4.28 10.88
N LYS A 153 8.34 -4.66 11.86
CA LYS A 153 8.67 -4.52 13.28
C LYS A 153 9.33 -5.78 13.81
N GLY A 154 10.07 -5.63 14.89
CA GLY A 154 10.55 -6.73 15.71
C GLY A 154 9.51 -7.11 16.76
N CYS A 155 9.76 -8.22 17.45
CA CYS A 155 8.85 -8.74 18.48
C CYS A 155 8.62 -7.78 19.66
N ARG A 156 9.44 -6.73 19.84
CA ARG A 156 9.24 -5.70 20.88
C ARG A 156 8.61 -4.42 20.31
N GLY A 157 8.11 -4.48 19.08
CA GLY A 157 7.45 -3.37 18.39
C GLY A 157 8.42 -2.32 17.81
N GLU A 158 9.73 -2.50 18.00
CA GLU A 158 10.75 -1.64 17.39
C GLU A 158 10.83 -1.91 15.89
N ARG A 159 11.18 -0.89 15.10
CA ARG A 159 11.39 -1.09 13.66
C ARG A 159 12.68 -1.86 13.40
N LYS A 160 12.60 -2.95 12.62
CA LYS A 160 13.74 -3.81 12.29
C LYS A 160 14.20 -3.68 10.85
N CYS A 161 13.26 -3.68 9.92
CA CYS A 161 13.54 -3.67 8.49
C CYS A 161 12.67 -2.63 7.78
N LEU A 162 13.22 -2.04 6.73
CA LEU A 162 12.47 -1.31 5.72
C LEU A 162 12.70 -1.97 4.37
N PHE A 163 11.62 -2.13 3.61
CA PHE A 163 11.68 -2.56 2.22
C PHE A 163 11.07 -1.49 1.35
N SER A 164 11.70 -1.17 0.23
CA SER A 164 11.06 -0.42 -0.85
C SER A 164 10.53 -1.43 -1.85
N VAL A 165 9.39 -1.10 -2.45
CA VAL A 165 8.83 -1.85 -3.57
C VAL A 165 8.49 -0.90 -4.70
N ALA A 166 9.03 -1.19 -5.88
CA ALA A 166 8.73 -0.42 -7.08
C ALA A 166 7.37 -0.85 -7.65
N MET A 167 6.50 0.11 -7.94
CA MET A 167 5.12 -0.17 -8.38
C MET A 167 5.04 -0.64 -9.84
N ASP A 168 6.04 -0.36 -10.66
CA ASP A 168 6.09 -0.81 -12.05
C ASP A 168 6.51 -2.29 -12.15
N THR A 169 7.54 -2.66 -11.41
CA THR A 169 8.20 -3.97 -11.51
C THR A 169 7.83 -4.93 -10.39
N LYS A 170 7.19 -4.43 -9.32
CA LYS A 170 6.90 -5.16 -8.06
C LYS A 170 8.14 -5.72 -7.38
N LYS A 171 9.33 -5.25 -7.76
CA LYS A 171 10.59 -5.69 -7.16
C LYS A 171 10.77 -5.08 -5.78
N LEU A 172 11.08 -5.93 -4.80
CA LEU A 172 11.50 -5.50 -3.48
C LEU A 172 12.99 -5.22 -3.42
N GLN A 173 13.34 -4.25 -2.59
CA GLN A 173 14.71 -3.94 -2.23
C GLN A 173 14.80 -3.62 -0.75
N VAL A 174 15.93 -3.98 -0.13
CA VAL A 174 16.22 -3.60 1.25
C VAL A 174 16.60 -2.13 1.28
N VAL A 175 15.92 -1.37 2.13
CA VAL A 175 16.27 0.03 2.36
C VAL A 175 17.40 0.10 3.40
N PRO A 176 18.48 0.87 3.15
CA PRO A 176 19.59 1.03 4.08
C PRO A 176 19.16 1.58 5.46
N LYS A 177 19.84 1.15 6.54
CA LYS A 177 19.50 1.53 7.92
C LYS A 177 19.59 3.04 8.17
N GLU A 178 20.43 3.74 7.42
CA GLU A 178 20.62 5.19 7.47
C GLU A 178 19.33 5.94 7.13
N ALA A 179 18.46 5.34 6.30
CA ALA A 179 17.15 5.88 5.96
C ALA A 179 16.13 5.76 7.10
N TYR A 180 16.37 4.93 8.12
CA TYR A 180 15.38 4.61 9.15
C TYR A 180 15.12 5.80 10.06
N ARG A 181 16.18 6.59 10.32
CA ARG A 181 16.08 7.84 11.11
C ARG A 181 15.32 8.94 10.38
N ARG A 182 15.23 8.86 9.05
CA ARG A 182 14.59 9.87 8.20
C ARG A 182 13.14 9.56 7.85
N THR A 183 12.69 8.34 8.13
CA THR A 183 11.29 7.90 7.97
C THR A 183 10.63 7.79 9.34
N MET A 184 10.25 8.87 10.02
CA MET A 184 9.39 8.70 11.21
C MET A 184 7.99 8.23 10.82
N ALA A 185 7.29 7.63 11.79
CA ALA A 185 5.96 7.09 11.62
C ALA A 185 5.01 8.14 11.04
N THR A 186 4.26 7.77 10.00
CA THR A 186 3.18 8.58 9.42
C THR A 186 3.64 9.80 8.64
N PHE A 187 4.49 9.62 7.63
CA PHE A 187 4.65 10.65 6.61
C PHE A 187 4.00 10.25 5.30
N ALA A 188 2.86 10.87 5.02
CA ALA A 188 2.41 11.14 3.67
C ALA A 188 3.32 12.25 3.11
N TYR A 189 4.50 11.91 2.58
CA TYR A 189 5.36 12.89 1.92
C TYR A 189 4.76 13.23 0.55
N ALA A 190 4.41 14.51 0.36
CA ALA A 190 4.44 15.11 -0.96
C ALA A 190 5.91 15.28 -1.39
N LEU A 191 6.17 14.97 -2.66
CA LEU A 191 7.46 14.97 -3.36
C LEU A 191 8.26 16.29 -3.27
N PRO A 192 9.58 16.27 -3.62
CA PRO A 192 10.33 15.17 -4.24
C PRO A 192 10.96 14.15 -3.29
N TRP A 193 10.99 12.89 -3.74
CA TRP A 193 11.53 11.75 -3.00
C TRP A 193 13.04 11.89 -2.77
N PRO A 194 13.56 11.65 -1.55
CA PRO A 194 15.00 11.53 -1.34
C PRO A 194 15.63 10.45 -2.24
N GLN A 195 16.74 10.78 -2.91
CA GLN A 195 17.39 9.92 -3.90
C GLN A 195 17.74 8.52 -3.37
N PHE A 196 18.05 8.39 -2.08
CA PHE A 196 18.44 7.13 -1.44
C PHE A 196 17.29 6.12 -1.24
N LEU A 197 16.03 6.51 -1.50
CA LEU A 197 14.86 5.61 -1.46
C LEU A 197 14.30 5.34 -2.85
N ARG A 198 14.86 5.93 -3.90
CA ARG A 198 14.41 5.69 -5.28
C ARG A 198 14.89 4.30 -5.70
N PRO A 199 14.06 3.51 -6.40
CA PRO A 199 14.55 2.32 -7.05
C PRO A 199 15.68 2.70 -8.02
N CYS A 200 16.72 1.86 -8.10
CA CYS A 200 17.81 2.09 -9.06
C CYS A 200 17.24 2.28 -10.47
N PRO A 201 17.73 3.28 -11.24
CA PRO A 201 17.34 3.40 -12.63
C PRO A 201 17.67 2.09 -13.34
N THR A 202 16.68 1.53 -14.05
CA THR A 202 16.94 0.47 -15.02
C THR A 202 17.97 1.00 -16.00
N ALA A 203 19.14 0.36 -16.03
CA ALA A 203 20.14 0.63 -17.05
C ALA A 203 19.52 0.36 -18.42
N SER A 204 19.45 1.41 -19.25
CA SER A 204 19.12 1.32 -20.66
C SER A 204 20.25 0.65 -21.44
#